data_AF-A0A939F5S3-F1
#
_entry.id   AF-A0A939F5S3-F1
#
_cell.length_a   1.000
_cell.length_b   1.000
_cell.length_c   1.000
_cell.angle_alpha   90.00
_cell.angle_beta   90.00
_cell.angle_gamma   90.00
#
_symmetry.space_group_name_H-M   'P 1'
#
loop_
_entity.id
_entity.type
_entity.pdbx_description
1 polymer ?
#
loop_
_entity_poly.entity_id
_entity_poly.type
_entity_poly.pdbx_seq_one_letter_code
_entity_poly.pdbx_strand_id
1 'polypeptide(L)'
;MNSEYTKARDPRGHIALTRFECRTVLNMVVVLLMHMRIKREVRRVAGGFVGAAPVVLWKHRTILSITLWRTLESMYAMGEVQSHILASRVPHKLGIRTTSGLFPYGGDWKNVLFEATVTDVDPLHEREPEPAADAPDATSTPDATSTPDTPTSARKGHTP
;
A
#
# COMPACT_ATOMS: atom_id res chain seq x y z
N MET A 1 -11.52 17.57 21.54
CA MET A 1 -10.15 17.21 21.10
C MET A 1 -10.05 15.69 21.15
N ASN A 2 -9.38 15.03 20.18
CA ASN A 2 -9.08 13.57 20.11
C ASN A 2 -9.81 12.74 19.02
N SER A 3 -10.10 13.31 17.85
CA SER A 3 -10.45 12.50 16.66
C SER A 3 -9.30 12.44 15.62
N GLU A 4 -8.45 13.47 15.56
CA GLU A 4 -7.35 13.53 14.59
C GLU A 4 -6.14 12.65 14.94
N TYR A 5 -5.92 12.32 16.22
CA TYR A 5 -4.78 11.50 16.64
C TYR A 5 -4.96 10.00 16.35
N THR A 6 -6.21 9.52 16.27
CA THR A 6 -6.50 8.10 16.00
C THR A 6 -6.23 7.73 14.53
N LYS A 7 -6.19 8.73 13.63
CA LYS A 7 -5.81 8.55 12.22
C LYS A 7 -4.34 8.21 11.99
N ALA A 8 -3.48 8.41 13.01
CA ALA A 8 -2.03 8.29 12.91
C ALA A 8 -1.46 6.89 13.22
N ARG A 9 -2.33 5.92 13.53
CA ARG A 9 -1.96 4.51 13.72
C ARG A 9 -2.75 3.62 12.77
N ASP A 10 -2.60 3.86 11.47
CA ASP A 10 -2.92 2.81 10.51
C ASP A 10 -1.83 1.73 10.62
N PRO A 11 -2.15 0.50 11.06
CA PRO A 11 -1.18 -0.60 11.13
C PRO A 11 -0.62 -0.98 9.76
N ARG A 12 -1.28 -0.56 8.66
CA ARG A 12 -0.86 -0.82 7.28
C ARG A 12 0.22 0.15 6.79
N GLY A 13 0.48 1.23 7.53
CA GLY A 13 1.53 2.19 7.24
C GLY A 13 1.03 3.55 6.77
N HIS A 14 1.96 4.38 6.31
CA HIS A 14 1.74 5.77 5.92
C HIS A 14 2.42 6.07 4.59
N ILE A 15 1.78 6.92 3.79
CA ILE A 15 2.28 7.39 2.50
C ILE A 15 2.56 8.88 2.63
N ALA A 16 3.81 9.27 2.38
CA ALA A 16 4.17 10.67 2.18
C ALA A 16 4.26 10.96 0.68
N LEU A 17 3.48 11.94 0.25
CA LEU A 17 3.49 12.49 -1.09
C LEU A 17 4.19 13.84 -1.07
N THR A 18 5.16 14.03 -1.93
CA THR A 18 5.85 15.32 -2.08
C THR A 18 5.91 15.71 -3.55
N ARG A 19 5.31 16.85 -3.88
CA ARG A 19 5.29 17.43 -5.21
C ARG A 19 6.32 18.56 -5.28
N PHE A 20 7.17 18.50 -6.29
CA PHE A 20 8.19 19.49 -6.60
C PHE A 20 7.88 20.11 -7.96
N GLU A 21 7.50 21.38 -7.98
CA GLU A 21 7.26 22.14 -9.19
C GLU A 21 8.55 22.88 -9.57
N CYS A 22 9.22 22.36 -10.60
CA CYS A 22 10.52 22.86 -11.03
C CYS A 22 10.36 23.89 -12.15
N ARG A 23 11.11 24.99 -12.09
CA ARG A 23 11.11 26.00 -13.16
C ARG A 23 11.85 25.51 -14.41
N THR A 24 12.93 24.76 -14.23
CA THR A 24 13.83 24.29 -15.29
C THR A 24 14.02 22.78 -15.22
N VAL A 25 14.44 22.19 -16.34
CA VAL A 25 14.79 20.76 -16.40
C VAL A 25 16.02 20.45 -15.55
N LEU A 26 16.99 21.36 -15.47
CA LEU A 26 18.15 21.21 -14.60
C LEU A 26 17.73 21.07 -13.13
N ASN A 27 16.78 21.89 -12.67
CA ASN A 27 16.23 21.79 -11.31
C ASN A 27 15.58 20.43 -11.06
N MET A 28 14.88 19.87 -12.06
CA MET A 28 14.32 18.52 -11.94
C MET A 28 15.41 17.46 -11.77
N VAL A 29 16.46 17.51 -12.61
CA VAL A 29 17.57 16.57 -12.53
C VAL A 29 18.25 16.65 -11.16
N VAL A 30 18.48 17.86 -10.65
CA VAL A 30 19.04 18.05 -9.30
C VAL A 30 18.13 17.42 -8.23
N VAL A 31 16.82 17.64 -8.29
CA VAL A 31 15.86 17.02 -7.34
C VAL A 31 15.88 15.50 -7.42
N LEU A 32 15.95 14.92 -8.63
CA LEU A 32 16.05 13.47 -8.82
C LEU A 32 17.34 12.90 -8.25
N LEU A 33 18.48 13.54 -8.50
CA LEU A 33 19.77 13.12 -7.96
C LEU A 33 19.79 13.19 -6.43
N MET A 34 19.23 14.25 -5.85
CA MET A 34 19.05 14.35 -4.40
C MET A 34 18.18 13.22 -3.87
N HIS A 35 17.05 12.92 -4.53
CA HIS A 35 16.18 11.80 -4.15
C HIS A 35 16.93 10.47 -4.16
N MET A 36 17.72 10.20 -5.20
CA MET A 36 18.50 8.96 -5.27
C MET A 36 19.52 8.85 -4.13
N ARG A 37 20.21 9.96 -3.82
CA ARG A 37 21.19 9.99 -2.74
C ARG A 37 20.53 9.81 -1.36
N ILE A 38 19.52 10.61 -1.06
CA ILE A 38 18.81 10.58 0.23
C ILE A 38 18.12 9.24 0.43
N LYS A 39 17.48 8.68 -0.61
CA LYS A 39 16.84 7.36 -0.54
C LYS A 39 17.82 6.28 -0.07
N ARG A 40 19.07 6.33 -0.53
CA ARG A 40 20.10 5.38 -0.13
C ARG A 40 20.48 5.53 1.35
N GLU A 41 20.58 6.75 1.85
CA GLU A 41 20.94 7.04 3.24
C GLU A 41 19.75 6.76 4.19
N VAL A 42 18.54 7.18 3.82
CA VAL A 42 17.31 6.89 4.56
C VAL A 42 17.07 5.39 4.67
N ARG A 43 17.27 4.61 3.60
CA ARG A 43 17.15 3.14 3.66
C ARG A 43 18.13 2.50 4.64
N ARG A 44 19.26 3.13 4.94
CA ARG A 44 20.24 2.61 5.91
C ARG A 44 19.84 2.91 7.35
N VAL A 45 19.14 4.02 7.58
CA VAL A 45 18.84 4.52 8.94
C VAL A 45 17.41 4.18 9.37
N ALA A 46 16.45 4.30 8.46
CA ALA A 46 15.04 4.10 8.78
C ALA A 46 14.59 2.67 8.46
N GLY A 47 14.58 1.81 9.48
CA GLY A 47 14.11 0.42 9.36
C GLY A 47 12.64 0.28 8.93
N GLY A 48 11.83 1.33 9.07
CA GLY A 48 10.44 1.37 8.62
C GLY A 48 10.22 1.90 7.19
N PHE A 49 11.28 2.24 6.45
CA PHE A 49 11.18 2.68 5.07
C PHE A 49 10.91 1.49 4.13
N VAL A 50 9.74 1.45 3.50
CA VAL A 50 9.37 0.37 2.56
C VAL A 50 9.92 0.69 1.18
N GLY A 51 9.67 1.91 0.69
CA GLY A 51 10.03 2.27 -0.67
C GLY A 51 9.75 3.72 -1.00
N ALA A 52 10.34 4.15 -2.12
CA ALA A 52 10.09 5.45 -2.71
C ALA A 52 10.12 5.32 -4.23
N ALA A 53 9.11 5.89 -4.89
CA ALA A 53 8.96 5.97 -6.32
C ALA A 53 8.75 7.43 -6.74
N PRO A 54 9.70 8.04 -7.47
CA PRO A 54 9.47 9.32 -8.10
C PRO A 54 8.74 9.13 -9.45
N VAL A 55 7.66 9.87 -9.64
CA VAL A 55 6.94 10.03 -10.91
C VAL A 55 7.33 11.38 -11.50
N VAL A 56 7.76 11.38 -12.76
CA VAL A 56 8.28 12.59 -13.42
C VAL A 56 7.31 13.03 -14.51
N LEU A 57 6.67 14.18 -14.31
CA LEU A 57 5.79 14.81 -15.27
C LEU A 57 6.56 15.87 -16.05
N TRP A 58 7.25 15.43 -17.11
CA TRP A 58 8.13 16.28 -17.94
C TRP A 58 7.42 17.51 -18.51
N LYS A 59 6.19 17.35 -19.00
CA LYS A 59 5.39 18.43 -19.61
C LYS A 59 5.15 19.58 -18.64
N HIS A 60 4.92 19.28 -17.36
CA HIS A 60 4.65 20.26 -16.31
C HIS A 60 5.88 20.60 -15.47
N ARG A 61 7.03 19.99 -15.78
CA ARG A 61 8.27 20.08 -15.01
C ARG A 61 8.05 19.78 -13.52
N THR A 62 7.21 18.79 -13.26
CA THR A 62 6.81 18.41 -11.91
C THR A 62 7.38 17.05 -11.57
N ILE A 63 7.91 16.90 -10.36
CA ILE A 63 8.30 15.61 -9.80
C ILE A 63 7.36 15.31 -8.64
N LEU A 64 6.74 14.13 -8.66
CA LEU A 64 5.93 13.63 -7.57
C LEU A 64 6.67 12.48 -6.92
N SER A 65 7.14 12.68 -5.70
CA SER A 65 7.79 11.65 -4.89
C SER A 65 6.76 10.98 -4.01
N ILE A 66 6.59 9.67 -4.20
CA ILE A 66 5.68 8.83 -3.42
C ILE A 66 6.57 7.98 -2.52
N THR A 67 6.42 8.10 -1.21
CA THR A 67 7.21 7.33 -0.24
C THR A 67 6.31 6.58 0.72
N LEU A 68 6.65 5.32 0.99
CA LEU A 68 5.85 4.40 1.79
C LEU A 68 6.63 4.01 3.06
N TRP A 69 5.93 4.05 4.18
CA TRP A 69 6.46 3.89 5.53
C TRP A 69 5.62 2.91 6.32
N ARG A 70 6.25 2.02 7.07
CA ARG A 70 5.54 1.07 7.94
C ARG A 70 4.91 1.75 9.14
N THR A 71 5.60 2.72 9.72
CA THR A 71 5.13 3.45 10.90
C THR A 71 5.37 4.94 10.75
N LEU A 72 4.51 5.74 11.38
CA LEU A 72 4.66 7.19 11.40
C LEU A 72 5.94 7.63 12.13
N GLU A 73 6.35 6.90 13.17
CA GLU A 73 7.60 7.14 13.90
C GLU A 73 8.82 6.99 12.98
N SER A 74 8.85 5.94 12.16
CA SER A 74 9.96 5.75 11.21
C SER A 74 10.04 6.84 10.15
N MET A 75 8.91 7.46 9.80
CA MET A 75 8.89 8.64 8.92
C MET A 75 9.51 9.84 9.62
N TYR A 76 9.18 10.10 10.88
CA TYR A 76 9.76 11.20 11.64
C TYR A 76 11.26 11.00 11.91
N ALA A 77 11.74 9.75 12.01
CA ALA A 77 13.18 9.45 12.10
C ALA A 77 13.98 9.96 10.88
N MET A 78 13.34 10.22 9.74
CA MET A 78 13.98 10.90 8.61
C MET A 78 14.43 12.33 8.97
N GLY A 79 13.79 12.96 9.95
CA GLY A 79 14.16 14.27 10.49
C GLY A 79 15.52 14.27 11.21
N GLU A 80 16.05 13.10 11.58
CA GLU A 80 17.37 12.95 12.22
C GLU A 80 18.48 12.74 11.18
N VAL A 81 18.13 12.46 9.93
CA VAL A 81 19.10 12.24 8.85
C VAL A 81 19.60 13.58 8.33
N GLN A 82 20.80 13.98 8.74
CA GLN A 82 21.35 15.32 8.45
C GLN A 82 21.41 15.64 6.94
N SER A 83 21.66 14.66 6.08
CA SER A 83 21.62 14.84 4.63
C SER A 83 20.22 15.15 4.10
N HIS A 84 19.18 14.56 4.70
CA HIS A 84 17.79 14.89 4.38
C HIS A 84 17.45 16.32 4.84
N ILE A 85 17.87 16.72 6.03
CA ILE A 85 17.68 18.10 6.54
C ILE A 85 18.35 19.12 5.61
N LEU A 86 19.57 18.85 5.16
CA LEU A 86 20.27 19.73 4.24
C LEU A 86 19.59 19.77 2.87
N ALA A 87 19.19 18.61 2.35
CA ALA A 87 18.55 18.52 1.07
C ALA A 87 17.15 19.14 1.03
N SER A 88 16.38 19.12 2.12
CA SER A 88 15.06 19.76 2.19
C SER A 88 15.12 21.28 2.00
N ARG A 89 16.28 21.90 2.24
CA ARG A 89 16.51 23.34 2.02
C ARG A 89 16.87 23.69 0.57
N VAL A 90 17.34 22.72 -0.21
CA VAL A 90 17.81 22.95 -1.59
C VAL A 90 16.68 23.36 -2.54
N PRO A 91 15.49 22.73 -2.53
CA PRO A 91 14.38 23.14 -3.39
C PRO A 91 14.03 24.62 -3.28
N HIS A 92 13.93 25.14 -2.04
CA HIS A 92 13.64 26.54 -1.81
C HIS A 92 14.71 27.47 -2.40
N LYS A 93 16.00 27.14 -2.21
CA LYS A 93 17.13 27.89 -2.78
C LYS A 93 17.13 27.90 -4.31
N LEU A 94 16.60 26.84 -4.94
CA LEU A 94 16.47 26.72 -6.39
C LEU A 94 15.15 27.30 -6.94
N GLY A 95 14.34 27.94 -6.10
CA GLY A 95 13.03 28.49 -6.48
C GLY A 95 12.01 27.41 -6.88
N ILE A 96 12.18 26.19 -6.39
CA ILE A 96 11.28 25.05 -6.61
C ILE A 96 10.17 25.13 -5.57
N ARG A 97 8.92 25.18 -6.03
CA ARG A 97 7.77 25.12 -5.12
C ARG A 97 7.58 23.68 -4.70
N THR A 98 7.55 23.46 -3.38
CA THR A 98 7.39 22.13 -2.80
C THR A 98 6.09 22.09 -2.02
N THR A 99 5.28 21.07 -2.25
CA THR A 99 4.08 20.78 -1.45
C THR A 99 4.14 19.32 -0.99
N SER A 100 3.76 19.05 0.25
CA SER A 100 3.80 17.71 0.82
C SER A 100 2.50 17.38 1.54
N GLY A 101 2.06 16.14 1.43
CA GLY A 101 0.92 15.59 2.16
C GLY A 101 1.26 14.24 2.75
N LEU A 102 0.70 13.98 3.92
CA LEU A 102 0.82 12.70 4.62
C LEU A 102 -0.55 12.04 4.68
N PHE A 103 -0.59 10.78 4.28
CA PHE A 103 -1.82 10.00 4.19
C PHE A 103 -1.64 8.65 4.86
N PRO A 104 -2.64 8.12 5.58
CA PRO A 104 -2.65 6.72 5.97
C PRO A 104 -2.70 5.84 4.72
N TYR A 105 -2.06 4.66 4.77
CA TYR A 105 -2.00 3.73 3.63
C TYR A 105 -3.38 3.30 3.12
N GLY A 106 -4.38 3.19 4.02
CA GLY A 106 -5.78 2.92 3.66
C GLY A 106 -6.64 4.14 3.31
N GLY A 107 -6.08 5.34 3.19
CA GLY A 107 -6.83 6.55 2.83
C GLY A 107 -6.97 6.77 1.32
N ASP A 108 -7.71 7.82 0.92
CA ASP A 108 -7.92 8.25 -0.47
C ASP A 108 -6.66 8.80 -1.19
N TRP A 109 -5.46 8.37 -0.79
CA TRP A 109 -4.21 8.83 -1.40
C TRP A 109 -4.19 8.54 -2.90
N LYS A 110 -4.83 7.45 -3.35
CA LYS A 110 -4.99 7.09 -4.77
C LYS A 110 -5.82 8.13 -5.52
N ASN A 111 -6.88 8.67 -4.91
CA ASN A 111 -7.70 9.73 -5.52
C ASN A 111 -6.89 11.02 -5.70
N VAL A 112 -5.99 11.32 -4.76
CA VAL A 112 -5.07 12.47 -4.85
C VAL A 112 -3.99 12.27 -5.92
N LEU A 113 -3.51 11.04 -6.07
CA LEU A 113 -2.41 10.71 -6.98
C LEU A 113 -2.84 10.52 -8.43
N PHE A 114 -4.03 9.96 -8.64
CA PHE A 114 -4.51 9.52 -9.95
C PHE A 114 -5.76 10.25 -10.43
N GLU A 115 -6.35 11.13 -9.62
CA GLU A 115 -7.62 11.83 -9.91
C GLU A 115 -8.74 10.88 -10.42
N ALA A 116 -8.64 9.59 -10.07
CA ALA A 116 -9.47 8.51 -10.58
C ALA A 116 -9.97 7.65 -9.42
N THR A 117 -11.18 7.10 -9.56
CA THR A 117 -11.72 6.07 -8.69
C THR A 117 -10.91 4.79 -8.88
N VAL A 118 -9.86 4.60 -8.09
CA VAL A 118 -9.00 3.42 -8.18
C VAL A 118 -9.63 2.27 -7.41
N THR A 119 -9.76 1.11 -8.05
CA THR A 119 -10.27 -0.12 -7.45
C THR A 119 -9.36 -0.59 -6.30
N ASP A 120 -9.99 -1.13 -5.27
CA ASP A 120 -9.37 -1.53 -3.99
C ASP A 120 -8.59 -2.85 -4.11
N VAL A 121 -7.51 -2.84 -4.89
CA VAL A 121 -6.52 -3.92 -4.83
C VAL A 121 -5.32 -3.39 -4.02
N ASP A 122 -4.93 -4.15 -2.99
CA ASP A 122 -3.85 -3.83 -2.07
C ASP A 122 -2.49 -4.19 -2.70
N PRO A 123 -1.63 -3.21 -3.04
CA PRO A 123 -0.33 -3.47 -3.63
C PRO A 123 0.73 -4.02 -2.64
N LEU A 124 0.40 -4.16 -1.35
CA LEU A 124 1.29 -4.77 -0.35
C LEU A 124 1.02 -6.26 -0.11
N HIS A 125 -0.03 -6.83 -0.70
CA HIS A 125 -0.27 -8.27 -0.65
C HIS A 125 0.22 -8.90 -1.95
N GLU A 126 1.16 -9.86 -1.85
CA GLU A 126 1.27 -10.88 -2.89
C GLU A 126 -0.10 -11.57 -2.96
N ARG A 127 -0.66 -11.67 -4.17
CA ARG A 127 -1.84 -12.49 -4.40
C ARG A 127 -1.46 -13.90 -3.97
N GLU A 128 -1.96 -14.34 -2.82
CA GLU A 128 -1.89 -15.75 -2.44
C GLU A 128 -2.49 -16.50 -3.63
N PRO A 129 -1.75 -17.44 -4.25
CA PRO A 129 -2.25 -18.15 -5.41
C PRO A 129 -3.57 -18.78 -5.02
N GLU A 130 -4.62 -18.35 -5.71
CA GLU A 130 -5.96 -18.91 -5.63
C GLU A 130 -5.82 -20.44 -5.64
N PRO A 131 -6.22 -21.16 -4.58
CA PRO A 131 -6.12 -22.60 -4.57
C PRO A 131 -6.91 -23.08 -5.77
N ALA A 132 -6.23 -23.78 -6.68
CA ALA A 132 -6.80 -24.28 -7.92
C ALA A 132 -8.12 -24.99 -7.60
N ALA A 133 -9.22 -24.32 -7.90
CA ALA A 133 -10.52 -24.96 -7.94
C ALA A 133 -10.44 -26.00 -9.06
N ASP A 134 -10.91 -27.20 -8.72
CA ASP A 134 -11.12 -28.34 -9.61
C ASP A 134 -9.88 -29.16 -10.01
N ALA A 135 -9.44 -30.02 -9.08
CA ALA A 135 -9.22 -31.40 -9.47
C ALA A 135 -10.58 -32.13 -9.42
N PRO A 136 -11.12 -32.64 -10.54
CA PRO A 136 -12.38 -33.34 -10.56
C PRO A 136 -12.28 -34.64 -9.78
N ASP A 137 -13.31 -34.84 -8.95
CA ASP A 137 -13.66 -36.07 -8.26
C ASP A 137 -13.68 -37.25 -9.23
N ALA A 138 -12.80 -38.22 -9.00
CA ALA A 138 -12.73 -39.45 -9.78
C ALA A 138 -12.57 -40.63 -8.85
N THR A 139 -13.64 -40.99 -8.13
CA THR A 139 -13.94 -42.39 -7.81
C THR A 139 -15.45 -42.60 -7.70
N SER A 140 -16.08 -42.96 -8.82
CA SER A 140 -17.33 -43.72 -8.83
C SER A 140 -17.02 -45.09 -9.48
N THR A 141 -17.03 -46.20 -8.72
CA THR A 141 -18.11 -47.25 -8.65
C THR A 141 -17.91 -48.31 -9.76
N PRO A 142 -18.23 -49.64 -9.65
CA PRO A 142 -19.34 -50.24 -8.89
C PRO A 142 -19.20 -51.71 -8.35
N ASP A 143 -20.37 -52.21 -7.88
CA ASP A 143 -20.85 -53.61 -7.71
C ASP A 143 -20.52 -54.38 -6.43
N ALA A 144 -21.40 -55.22 -5.87
CA ALA A 144 -22.86 -55.39 -5.90
C ALA A 144 -23.21 -56.52 -4.89
N THR A 145 -24.49 -56.59 -4.48
CA THR A 145 -25.20 -57.83 -4.07
C THR A 145 -25.16 -58.22 -2.58
N SER A 146 -26.23 -57.89 -1.84
CA SER A 146 -27.27 -58.86 -1.42
C SER A 146 -28.15 -58.31 -0.28
N THR A 147 -29.45 -58.17 -0.55
CA THR A 147 -30.57 -58.20 0.42
C THR A 147 -30.82 -59.67 0.84
N PRO A 148 -31.52 -60.00 1.96
CA PRO A 148 -32.99 -59.88 2.04
C PRO A 148 -33.62 -59.52 3.43
N ASP A 149 -34.82 -58.93 3.34
CA ASP A 149 -36.08 -59.11 4.11
C ASP A 149 -36.25 -58.75 5.63
N THR A 150 -36.90 -57.59 5.90
CA THR A 150 -38.33 -57.34 6.32
C THR A 150 -39.03 -58.31 7.32
N PRO A 151 -40.05 -57.95 8.18
CA PRO A 151 -40.80 -56.69 8.45
C PRO A 151 -41.19 -56.33 9.95
N THR A 152 -41.97 -55.23 10.09
CA THR A 152 -43.11 -54.99 11.04
C THR A 152 -42.83 -54.46 12.46
N SER A 153 -43.22 -53.21 12.76
CA SER A 153 -44.51 -52.90 13.41
C SER A 153 -44.68 -51.42 13.79
N ALA A 154 -45.93 -50.97 13.73
CA ALA A 154 -46.45 -49.60 13.91
C ALA A 154 -46.52 -49.13 15.37
N ARG A 155 -46.58 -47.79 15.60
CA ARG A 155 -47.68 -47.17 16.40
C ARG A 155 -47.74 -45.62 16.35
N LYS A 156 -48.97 -45.15 16.11
CA LYS A 156 -49.66 -43.87 16.44
C LYS A 156 -48.96 -43.02 17.53
N GLY A 157 -48.83 -41.70 17.48
CA GLY A 157 -49.80 -40.65 17.11
C GLY A 157 -50.53 -40.14 18.36
N HIS A 158 -50.19 -38.95 18.90
CA HIS A 158 -51.11 -38.11 19.68
C HIS A 158 -50.52 -36.71 19.99
N THR A 159 -51.24 -35.67 19.61
CA THR A 159 -51.10 -34.25 20.01
C THR A 159 -52.00 -33.99 21.23
N PRO A 160 -51.69 -32.97 22.04
CA PRO A 160 -52.65 -31.87 22.16
C PRO A 160 -52.03 -30.49 21.89
#